data_AF-A0A1A7YVG3-F1
#
_entry.id   AF-A0A1A7YVG3-F1
#
_cell.length_a   1.000
_cell.length_b   1.000
_cell.length_c   1.000
_cell.angle_alpha   90.00
_cell.angle_beta   90.00
_cell.angle_gamma   90.00
#
_symmetry.space_group_name_H-M   'P 1'
#
loop_
_entity.id
_entity.type
_entity.pdbx_description
1 polymer ?
#
loop_
_entity_poly.entity_id
_entity_poly.type
_entity_poly.pdbx_seq_one_letter_code
_entity_poly.pdbx_strand_id
1 'polypeptide(L)'
;PLHVAALWGCYQNLKLLLINGGDPNIKDNDGNTPGELAEQQENQKCAHLLQEYQDSSTDIEEEDIPQFQYSVYSDQTDVSSYPESNCSFSDFGEAPLSSTRLS
;
A
#
# COMPACT_ATOMS: atom_id res chain seq x y z
N PRO A 1 -6.68 15.92 10.02
CA PRO A 1 -5.54 15.52 10.89
C PRO A 1 -4.27 16.34 10.63
N LEU A 2 -3.90 16.54 9.36
CA LEU A 2 -2.71 17.32 8.97
C LEU A 2 -2.78 18.79 9.44
N HIS A 3 -3.92 19.46 9.21
CA HIS A 3 -4.19 20.82 9.74
C HIS A 3 -3.99 20.92 11.26
N VAL A 4 -4.48 19.92 12.01
CA VAL A 4 -4.35 19.89 13.47
C VAL A 4 -2.89 19.73 13.87
N ALA A 5 -2.16 18.81 13.26
CA ALA A 5 -0.74 18.63 13.55
C ALA A 5 0.07 19.92 13.30
N ALA A 6 -0.25 20.66 12.23
CA ALA A 6 0.38 21.93 11.89
C ALA A 6 0.02 23.05 12.87
N LEU A 7 -1.26 23.18 13.22
CA LEU A 7 -1.78 24.18 14.17
C LEU A 7 -1.15 24.01 15.57
N TRP A 8 -1.00 22.77 16.02
CA TRP A 8 -0.43 22.46 17.34
C TRP A 8 1.10 22.33 17.34
N GLY A 9 1.77 22.57 16.21
CA GLY A 9 3.24 22.50 16.11
C GLY A 9 3.80 21.08 16.30
N CYS A 10 2.99 20.06 16.05
CA CYS A 10 3.32 18.66 16.27
C CYS A 10 4.18 18.09 15.14
N TYR A 11 5.43 18.54 15.03
CA TYR A 11 6.38 18.19 13.95
C TYR A 11 6.47 16.68 13.65
N GLN A 12 6.60 15.84 14.67
CA GLN A 12 6.73 14.38 14.47
C GLN A 12 5.47 13.75 13.88
N ASN A 13 4.30 14.20 14.34
CA ASN A 13 3.02 13.73 13.80
C ASN A 13 2.81 14.25 12.38
N LEU A 14 3.16 15.51 12.12
CA LEU A 14 3.09 16.12 10.79
C LEU A 14 3.96 15.34 9.79
N LYS A 15 5.20 15.03 10.17
CA LYS A 15 6.13 14.22 9.36
C LYS A 15 5.59 12.83 9.09
N LEU A 16 5.06 12.15 10.11
CA LEU A 16 4.48 10.82 9.93
C LEU A 16 3.29 10.85 8.96
N LEU A 17 2.42 11.85 9.07
CA LEU A 17 1.26 12.01 8.19
C LEU A 17 1.69 12.24 6.73
N LEU A 18 2.72 13.06 6.48
CA LEU A 18 3.25 13.31 5.14
C LEU A 18 3.85 12.04 4.52
N ILE A 19 4.67 11.29 5.28
CA ILE A 19 5.26 10.02 4.84
C ILE A 19 4.19 8.99 4.45
N ASN A 20 3.02 9.02 5.12
CA ASN A 20 1.90 8.14 4.80
C ASN A 20 1.03 8.64 3.62
N GLY A 21 1.51 9.61 2.83
CA GLY A 21 0.78 10.17 1.69
C GLY A 21 -0.19 11.28 2.07
N GLY A 22 0.06 11.99 3.16
CA GLY A 22 -0.70 13.19 3.50
C GLY A 22 -0.40 14.34 2.54
N ASP A 23 -1.43 14.96 1.97
CA ASP A 23 -1.26 16.09 1.07
C ASP A 23 -0.95 17.40 1.82
N PRO A 24 0.22 18.04 1.62
CA PRO A 24 0.54 19.32 2.27
C PRO A 24 -0.29 20.49 1.74
N ASN A 25 -0.91 20.36 0.57
CA ASN A 25 -1.72 21.38 -0.11
C ASN A 25 -3.22 21.29 0.20
N ILE A 26 -3.63 20.36 1.06
CA ILE A 26 -5.04 20.22 1.45
C ILE A 26 -5.55 21.52 2.07
N LYS A 27 -6.81 21.88 1.82
CA LYS A 27 -7.44 23.06 2.42
C LYS A 27 -8.49 22.64 3.42
N ASP A 28 -8.61 23.38 4.51
CA ASP A 28 -9.69 23.24 5.49
C ASP A 28 -10.98 23.94 5.02
N ASN A 29 -12.00 23.96 5.89
CA ASN A 29 -13.29 24.59 5.60
C ASN A 29 -13.20 26.11 5.42
N ASP A 30 -12.18 26.73 6.00
CA ASP A 30 -11.90 28.16 5.91
C ASP A 30 -11.01 28.49 4.71
N GLY A 31 -10.59 27.47 3.96
CA GLY A 31 -9.75 27.60 2.77
C GLY A 31 -8.26 27.68 3.06
N ASN A 32 -7.84 27.47 4.31
CA ASN A 32 -6.44 27.52 4.74
C ASN A 32 -5.76 26.16 4.56
N THR A 33 -4.50 26.20 4.18
CA THR A 33 -3.60 25.07 4.11
C THR A 33 -2.95 24.79 5.48
N PRO A 34 -2.46 23.56 5.73
CA PRO A 34 -1.68 23.25 6.93
C PRO A 34 -0.47 24.18 7.09
N GLY A 35 0.15 24.59 5.98
CA GLY A 35 1.28 25.52 5.99
C GLY A 35 0.89 26.88 6.53
N GLU A 36 -0.20 27.46 6.02
CA GLU A 36 -0.74 28.73 6.49
C GLU A 36 -1.13 28.67 7.98
N LEU A 37 -1.74 27.56 8.43
CA LEU A 37 -2.07 27.38 9.85
C LEU A 37 -0.82 27.26 10.74
N ALA A 38 0.26 26.63 10.25
CA ALA A 38 1.53 26.57 10.97
C ALA A 38 2.17 27.97 11.08
N GLU A 39 2.11 28.77 10.02
CA GLU A 39 2.64 30.14 10.02
C GLU A 39 1.87 31.05 10.98
N GLN A 40 0.54 30.97 11.00
CA GLN A 40 -0.31 31.73 11.93
C GLN A 40 0.01 31.44 13.40
N GLN A 41 0.40 30.20 13.71
CA GLN A 41 0.74 29.75 15.06
C GLN A 41 2.24 29.87 15.37
N GLU A 42 3.01 30.55 14.52
CA GLU A 42 4.47 30.73 14.64
C GLU A 42 5.26 29.40 14.68
N ASN A 43 4.67 28.32 14.17
CA ASN A 43 5.26 26.99 14.12
C ASN A 43 6.19 26.84 12.91
N GLN A 44 7.25 27.65 12.85
CA GLN A 44 8.19 27.71 11.72
C GLN A 44 8.76 26.34 11.33
N LYS A 45 9.03 25.46 12.29
CA LYS A 45 9.53 24.10 12.02
C LYS A 45 8.54 23.26 11.21
N CYS A 46 7.24 23.44 11.47
CA CYS A 46 6.19 22.72 10.75
C CYS A 46 5.96 23.34 9.36
N ALA A 47 5.99 24.67 9.26
CA ALA A 47 5.91 25.38 7.99
C ALA A 47 7.05 24.99 7.04
N HIS A 48 8.30 25.00 7.54
CA HIS A 48 9.47 24.58 6.77
C HIS A 48 9.38 23.12 6.30
N LEU A 49 8.93 22.20 7.17
CA LEU A 49 8.77 20.80 6.80
C LEU A 49 7.73 20.62 5.67
N LEU A 50 6.64 21.39 5.69
CA LEU A 50 5.63 21.35 4.64
C LEU A 50 6.17 21.89 3.30
N GLN A 51 6.96 22.97 3.33
CA GLN A 51 7.63 23.51 2.15
C GLN A 51 8.65 22.53 1.57
N GLU A 52 9.53 21.95 2.40
CA GLU A 52 10.49 20.94 1.95
C GLU A 52 9.80 19.73 1.31
N TYR A 53 8.63 19.32 1.83
CA TYR A 53 7.87 18.21 1.27
C TYR A 53 7.23 18.54 -0.09
N GLN A 54 6.81 19.79 -0.29
CA GLN A 54 6.30 20.26 -1.59
C GLN A 54 7.42 20.29 -2.63
N ASP A 55 8.58 20.84 -2.26
CA ASP A 55 9.75 20.97 -3.14
C ASP A 55 10.37 19.61 -3.49
N SER A 56 10.33 18.63 -2.58
CA SER A 56 10.86 17.28 -2.81
C SER A 56 9.93 16.36 -3.61
N SER A 57 8.66 16.73 -3.79
CA SER A 57 7.69 15.90 -4.54
C SER A 57 7.92 15.88 -6.06
N THR A 58 8.83 16.71 -6.59
CA THR A 58 9.10 16.79 -8.04
C THR A 58 10.14 15.80 -8.55
N ASP A 59 10.83 15.05 -7.69
CA ASP A 59 11.96 14.19 -8.08
C ASP A 59 11.68 12.68 -7.98
N ILE A 60 10.42 12.25 -7.82
CA ILE A 60 10.09 10.84 -8.09
C ILE A 60 9.90 10.72 -9.61
N GLU A 61 11.02 10.67 -10.31
CA GLU A 61 11.08 9.96 -11.58
C GLU A 61 10.39 8.60 -11.37
N GLU A 62 9.53 8.22 -12.32
CA GLU A 62 8.84 6.93 -12.37
C GLU A 62 9.86 5.78 -12.34
N GLU A 63 10.42 5.44 -11.19
CA GLU A 63 11.42 4.39 -11.11
C GLU A 63 11.23 3.60 -9.82
N ASP A 64 10.92 2.32 -10.02
CA ASP A 64 10.76 1.29 -9.01
C ASP A 64 9.36 1.15 -8.38
N ILE A 65 8.32 1.15 -9.22
CA ILE A 65 7.29 0.12 -9.04
C ILE A 65 7.96 -1.17 -9.57
N PRO A 66 8.29 -2.17 -8.73
CA PRO A 66 8.61 -3.48 -9.24
C PRO A 66 7.35 -3.94 -9.96
N GLN A 67 7.41 -3.98 -11.28
CA GLN A 67 6.38 -4.58 -12.10
C GLN A 67 6.41 -6.08 -11.80
N PHE A 68 5.79 -6.47 -10.69
CA PHE A 68 5.39 -7.84 -10.47
C PHE A 68 4.38 -8.15 -11.56
N GLN A 69 4.91 -8.61 -12.69
CA GLN A 69 4.16 -9.32 -13.69
C GLN A 69 3.63 -10.57 -12.98
N TYR A 70 2.43 -10.46 -12.43
CA TYR A 70 1.64 -11.62 -12.12
C TYR A 70 1.28 -12.22 -13.48
N SER A 71 2.15 -13.13 -13.97
CA SER A 71 1.77 -14.08 -14.99
C SER A 71 0.74 -15.02 -14.35
N VAL A 72 -0.49 -14.51 -14.22
CA VAL A 72 -1.67 -15.37 -14.32
C VAL A 72 -1.47 -16.08 -15.64
N TYR A 73 -1.13 -17.36 -15.58
CA TYR A 73 -1.18 -18.35 -16.65
C TYR A 73 -1.95 -17.83 -17.88
N SER A 74 -1.26 -17.12 -18.79
CA SER A 74 -1.75 -16.97 -20.15
C SER A 74 -1.28 -18.21 -20.87
N ASP A 75 -1.99 -19.30 -20.62
CA ASP A 75 -1.84 -20.55 -21.35
C ASP A 75 -2.35 -20.30 -22.76
N GLN A 76 -1.50 -19.71 -23.58
CA GLN A 76 -1.63 -19.78 -25.02
C GLN A 76 -1.28 -21.22 -25.42
N THR A 77 -2.19 -22.16 -25.16
CA THR A 77 -2.12 -23.52 -25.67
C THR A 77 -2.76 -23.57 -27.05
N ASP A 78 -2.10 -22.95 -28.02
CA ASP A 78 -2.18 -23.43 -29.39
C ASP A 78 -0.99 -24.36 -29.60
N VAL A 79 -1.24 -25.68 -29.48
CA VAL A 79 -0.66 -26.76 -30.30
C VAL A 79 -1.04 -28.12 -29.72
N SER A 80 -1.73 -28.89 -30.57
CA SER A 80 -1.74 -30.36 -30.66
C SER A 80 -2.42 -31.16 -29.54
N SER A 81 -3.68 -31.53 -29.81
CA SER A 81 -4.19 -32.91 -29.79
C SER A 81 -3.58 -33.88 -28.76
N TYR A 82 -4.23 -34.01 -27.60
CA TYR A 82 -4.16 -35.23 -26.80
C TYR A 82 -5.57 -35.64 -26.37
N PRO A 83 -5.93 -36.94 -26.49
CA PRO A 83 -7.31 -37.37 -26.35
C PRO A 83 -7.77 -37.34 -24.90
N GLU A 84 -9.04 -36.98 -24.71
CA GLU A 84 -9.77 -37.13 -23.45
C GLU A 84 -9.54 -38.53 -22.87
N SER A 85 -8.85 -38.60 -21.73
CA SER A 85 -8.89 -39.76 -20.86
C SER A 85 -9.77 -39.41 -19.67
N ASN A 86 -11.05 -39.77 -19.80
CA ASN A 86 -12.01 -39.83 -18.70
C ASN A 86 -11.48 -40.78 -17.62
N CYS A 87 -10.74 -40.24 -16.64
CA CYS A 87 -10.48 -40.97 -15.41
C CYS A 87 -11.80 -41.08 -14.64
N SER A 88 -12.37 -42.27 -14.72
CA SER A 88 -13.69 -42.62 -14.22
C SER A 88 -13.75 -42.56 -12.69
N PHE A 89 -14.84 -41.97 -12.24
CA PHE A 89 -15.45 -42.13 -10.93
C PHE A 89 -15.63 -43.62 -10.61
N SER A 90 -14.84 -44.14 -9.65
CA SER A 90 -15.22 -45.22 -8.72
C SER A 90 -13.99 -45.67 -7.95
N ASP A 91 -13.99 -45.52 -6.63
CA ASP A 91 -13.87 -46.64 -5.67
C ASP A 91 -13.60 -46.11 -4.25
N PHE A 92 -14.67 -45.98 -3.45
CA PHE A 92 -14.54 -45.86 -1.99
C PHE A 92 -14.28 -47.26 -1.44
N GLY A 93 -13.00 -47.66 -1.43
CA GLY A 93 -12.54 -48.88 -0.76
C GLY A 93 -12.30 -48.64 0.72
N GLU A 94 -13.10 -49.30 1.56
CA GLU A 94 -12.89 -49.45 3.01
C GLU A 94 -11.52 -50.09 3.34
N ALA A 95 -10.81 -49.56 4.34
CA ALA A 95 -9.94 -50.33 5.24
C ALA A 95 -9.61 -49.54 6.52
N PRO A 96 -9.34 -50.21 7.65
CA PRO A 96 -9.71 -49.73 8.99
C PRO A 96 -8.60 -48.95 9.70
N LEU A 97 -9.03 -48.07 10.61
CA LEU A 97 -8.19 -47.41 11.61
C LEU A 97 -7.41 -48.47 12.42
N SER A 98 -6.08 -48.50 12.28
CA SER A 98 -5.20 -49.17 13.24
C SER A 98 -4.33 -48.13 13.93
N SER A 99 -4.79 -47.75 15.13
CA SER A 99 -3.97 -47.21 16.21
C SER A 99 -2.79 -48.13 16.56
N THR A 100 -1.84 -47.55 17.30
CA THR A 100 -0.66 -48.16 17.96
C THR A 100 0.61 -47.97 17.11
N ARG A 101 1.66 -47.30 17.61
CA ARG A 101 2.40 -47.70 18.81
C ARG A 101 3.26 -46.56 19.35
N LEU A 102 3.12 -46.29 20.65
CA LEU A 102 4.14 -45.65 21.48
C LEU A 102 5.44 -46.47 21.42
N SER A 103 6.58 -45.79 21.27
CA SER A 103 7.81 -46.12 22.01
C SER A 103 8.59 -44.85 22.28
#